data_AF-A1VJB5-F1
#
_entry.id   AF-A1VJB5-F1
#
_cell.length_a   1.000
_cell.length_b   1.000
_cell.length_c   1.000
_cell.angle_alpha   90.00
_cell.angle_beta   90.00
_cell.angle_gamma   90.00
#
_symmetry.space_group_name_H-M   'P 1'
#
loop_
_entity.id
_entity.type
_entity.pdbx_description
1 polymer ?
#
loop_
_entity_poly.entity_id
_entity_poly.type
_entity_poly.pdbx_seq_one_letter_code
_entity_poly.pdbx_strand_id
1 'polypeptide(L)'
;MGWGEEEFKTIELGDERLNRRAVLLAERLGQKPSASIPGACQSWAETAAAYRFLRNEEVSWDKVLAPHLQASQARMAQHQVVLCLQDTTELDYHGQDIAGLGPLNYEAQRGLYLHPTYVVSPEREPLGVFNAWTWAREFKAADGKRGGPCESTRWIDGMDSPCFLRHIGALVFIGVEIRSLNKRSPT
;
A
#
# COMPACT_ATOMS: atom_id res chain seq x y z
N MET A 1 6.21 -7.90 -24.23
CA MET A 1 5.43 -7.16 -23.23
C MET A 1 6.36 -6.78 -22.09
N GLY A 2 6.28 -5.55 -21.62
CA GLY A 2 7.02 -5.08 -20.45
C GLY A 2 6.42 -5.63 -19.15
N TRP A 3 7.14 -5.49 -18.03
CA TRP A 3 6.61 -5.88 -16.72
C TRP A 3 5.32 -5.12 -16.37
N GLY A 4 5.27 -3.82 -16.64
CA GLY A 4 4.10 -2.98 -16.33
C GLY A 4 2.86 -3.39 -17.13
N GLU A 5 3.02 -3.76 -18.40
CA GLU A 5 1.91 -4.27 -19.22
C GLU A 5 1.31 -5.55 -18.66
N GLU A 6 2.13 -6.49 -18.18
CA GLU A 6 1.65 -7.74 -17.59
C GLU A 6 1.03 -7.52 -16.21
N GLU A 7 1.69 -6.74 -15.34
CA GLU A 7 1.24 -6.49 -13.96
C GLU A 7 -0.08 -5.71 -13.92
N PHE A 8 -0.28 -4.78 -14.87
CA PHE A 8 -1.46 -3.93 -14.95
C PHE A 8 -2.42 -4.32 -16.08
N LYS A 9 -2.34 -5.54 -16.62
CA LYS A 9 -3.14 -5.98 -17.78
C LYS A 9 -4.65 -5.89 -17.58
N THR A 10 -5.13 -5.96 -16.33
CA THR A 10 -6.55 -5.90 -15.96
C THR A 10 -6.96 -4.53 -15.41
N ILE A 11 -6.12 -3.49 -15.56
CA ILE A 11 -6.42 -2.17 -15.04
C ILE A 11 -7.68 -1.58 -15.69
N GLU A 12 -8.58 -1.05 -14.86
CA GLU A 12 -9.83 -0.43 -15.30
C GLU A 12 -10.09 0.85 -14.51
N LEU A 13 -9.74 1.98 -15.12
CA LEU A 13 -9.92 3.33 -14.56
C LEU A 13 -11.13 4.07 -15.17
N GLY A 14 -11.89 3.44 -16.07
CA GLY A 14 -13.04 4.03 -16.76
C GLY A 14 -12.70 4.80 -18.04
N ASP A 15 -11.41 5.02 -18.32
CA ASP A 15 -10.91 5.61 -19.57
C ASP A 15 -9.63 4.89 -20.01
N GLU A 16 -9.62 4.35 -21.23
CA GLU A 16 -8.46 3.65 -21.77
C GLU A 16 -7.17 4.49 -21.79
N ARG A 17 -7.29 5.81 -21.93
CA ARG A 17 -6.15 6.73 -21.89
C ARG A 17 -5.54 6.77 -20.49
N LEU A 18 -6.36 6.68 -19.44
CA LEU A 18 -5.88 6.56 -18.06
C LEU A 18 -5.23 5.20 -17.83
N ASN A 19 -5.82 4.12 -18.34
CA ASN A 19 -5.24 2.77 -18.28
C ASN A 19 -3.84 2.75 -18.91
N ARG A 20 -3.72 3.23 -20.16
CA ARG A 20 -2.42 3.34 -20.85
C ARG A 20 -1.43 4.24 -20.10
N ARG A 21 -1.90 5.32 -19.48
CA ARG A 21 -1.05 6.23 -18.70
C ARG A 21 -0.52 5.57 -17.44
N ALA A 22 -1.36 4.83 -16.71
CA ALA A 22 -0.97 4.13 -15.49
C ALA A 22 0.15 3.11 -15.77
N VAL A 23 -0.03 2.29 -16.81
CA VAL A 23 0.97 1.30 -17.26
C VAL A 23 2.29 1.99 -17.60
N LEU A 24 2.25 3.06 -18.41
CA LEU A 24 3.44 3.81 -18.78
C LEU A 24 4.16 4.38 -17.55
N LEU A 25 3.43 4.97 -16.61
CA LEU A 25 4.01 5.52 -15.38
C LEU A 25 4.64 4.44 -14.50
N ALA A 26 3.98 3.28 -14.36
CA ALA A 26 4.51 2.15 -13.63
C ALA A 26 5.85 1.68 -14.23
N GLU A 27 5.95 1.60 -15.55
CA GLU A 27 7.21 1.25 -16.22
C GLU A 27 8.30 2.31 -16.02
N ARG A 28 7.97 3.60 -16.17
CA ARG A 28 8.93 4.70 -15.99
C ARG A 28 9.49 4.76 -14.58
N LEU A 29 8.62 4.67 -13.58
CA LEU A 29 8.99 4.69 -12.18
C LEU A 29 9.72 3.40 -11.79
N GLY A 30 9.31 2.24 -12.31
CA GLY A 30 9.98 0.96 -12.07
C GLY A 30 11.41 0.92 -12.63
N GLN A 31 11.66 1.56 -13.77
CA GLN A 31 13.00 1.68 -14.35
C GLN A 31 13.91 2.65 -13.58
N LYS A 32 13.33 3.61 -12.86
CA LYS A 32 14.04 4.68 -12.14
C LYS A 32 13.41 4.94 -10.77
N PRO A 33 13.44 3.96 -9.85
CA PRO A 33 12.64 4.00 -8.60
C PRO A 33 12.99 5.16 -7.67
N SER A 34 14.23 5.64 -7.70
CA SER A 34 14.69 6.76 -6.87
C SER A 34 14.60 8.13 -7.55
N ALA A 35 14.17 8.18 -8.82
CA ALA A 35 14.05 9.44 -9.54
C ALA A 35 12.77 10.18 -9.17
N SER A 36 12.83 11.51 -9.22
CA SER A 36 11.60 12.32 -9.21
C SER A 36 10.75 12.04 -10.46
N ILE A 37 9.46 12.37 -10.41
CA ILE A 37 8.56 12.20 -11.57
C ILE A 37 9.15 12.85 -12.85
N PRO A 38 9.66 14.10 -12.82
CA PRO A 38 10.32 14.69 -13.99
C PRO A 38 11.60 13.95 -14.44
N GLY A 39 12.37 13.37 -13.50
CA GLY A 39 13.59 12.62 -13.83
C GLY A 39 13.30 11.22 -14.40
N ALA A 40 12.14 10.64 -14.06
CA ALA A 40 11.68 9.38 -14.60
C ALA A 40 11.11 9.52 -16.02
N CYS A 41 10.31 10.58 -16.26
CA CYS A 41 9.69 10.87 -17.55
C CYS A 41 10.71 11.28 -18.62
N GLN A 42 10.37 11.12 -19.90
CA GLN A 42 11.27 11.40 -21.03
C GLN A 42 11.07 12.79 -21.63
N SER A 43 9.93 13.45 -21.35
CA SER A 43 9.62 14.77 -21.89
C SER A 43 8.78 15.59 -20.93
N TRP A 44 8.74 16.91 -21.12
CA TRP A 44 7.85 17.79 -20.36
C TRP A 44 6.38 17.42 -20.54
N ALA A 45 5.97 17.04 -21.75
CA ALA A 45 4.58 16.63 -22.03
C ALA A 45 4.18 15.38 -21.23
N GLU A 46 5.10 14.41 -21.10
CA GLU A 46 4.90 13.22 -20.29
C GLU A 46 4.85 13.55 -18.79
N THR A 47 5.76 14.40 -18.30
CA THR A 47 5.75 14.89 -16.91
C THR A 47 4.43 15.59 -16.57
N ALA A 48 3.95 16.50 -17.44
CA ALA A 48 2.68 17.18 -17.24
C ALA A 48 1.50 16.19 -17.22
N ALA A 49 1.53 15.17 -18.08
CA ALA A 49 0.52 14.12 -18.08
C ALA A 49 0.59 13.24 -16.82
N ALA A 50 1.78 12.99 -16.27
CA ALA A 50 1.97 12.27 -15.02
C ALA A 50 1.31 13.00 -13.85
N TYR A 51 1.57 14.30 -13.70
CA TYR A 51 0.93 15.10 -12.64
C TYR A 51 -0.58 15.21 -12.82
N ARG A 52 -1.08 15.34 -14.05
CA ARG A 52 -2.52 15.33 -14.33
C ARG A 52 -3.16 13.99 -13.95
N PHE A 53 -2.48 12.88 -14.22
CA PHE A 53 -2.93 11.55 -13.83
C PHE A 53 -3.01 11.41 -12.30
N LEU A 54 -1.95 11.79 -11.58
CA LEU A 54 -1.88 11.67 -10.11
C LEU A 54 -2.86 12.59 -9.37
N ARG A 55 -3.33 13.67 -10.01
CA ARG A 55 -4.35 14.58 -9.46
C ARG A 55 -5.76 14.28 -9.97
N ASN A 56 -5.94 13.27 -10.83
CA ASN A 56 -7.26 12.98 -11.39
C ASN A 56 -8.17 12.35 -10.34
N GLU A 57 -9.30 12.99 -10.03
CA GLU A 57 -10.29 12.51 -9.05
C GLU A 57 -10.96 11.19 -9.45
N GLU A 58 -10.97 10.85 -10.74
CA GLU A 58 -11.49 9.57 -11.24
C GLU A 58 -10.51 8.41 -11.00
N VAL A 59 -9.23 8.71 -10.74
CA VAL A 59 -8.17 7.75 -10.46
C VAL A 59 -8.02 7.60 -8.96
N SER A 60 -8.54 6.50 -8.42
CA SER A 60 -8.38 6.14 -7.01
C SER A 60 -7.26 5.12 -6.83
N TRP A 61 -6.58 5.18 -5.67
CA TRP A 61 -5.42 4.33 -5.39
C TRP A 61 -5.77 2.83 -5.40
N ASP A 62 -6.97 2.47 -4.94
CA ASP A 62 -7.48 1.11 -4.87
C ASP A 62 -7.67 0.51 -6.27
N LYS A 63 -8.18 1.29 -7.23
CA LYS A 63 -8.31 0.86 -8.62
C LYS A 63 -6.95 0.68 -9.30
N VAL A 64 -5.98 1.54 -8.96
CA VAL A 64 -4.59 1.40 -9.46
C VAL A 64 -3.94 0.15 -8.87
N LEU A 65 -4.16 -0.15 -7.59
CA LEU A 65 -3.57 -1.32 -6.93
C LEU A 65 -4.25 -2.64 -7.32
N ALA A 66 -5.55 -2.63 -7.60
CA ALA A 66 -6.36 -3.81 -7.91
C ALA A 66 -5.75 -4.80 -8.93
N PRO A 67 -5.22 -4.39 -10.10
CA PRO A 67 -4.60 -5.34 -11.03
C PRO A 67 -3.32 -5.99 -10.47
N HIS A 68 -2.51 -5.26 -9.70
CA HIS A 68 -1.35 -5.82 -8.99
C HIS A 68 -1.76 -6.86 -7.94
N LEU A 69 -2.89 -6.65 -7.26
CA LEU A 69 -3.45 -7.64 -6.33
C LEU A 69 -3.85 -8.92 -7.08
N GLN A 70 -4.48 -8.79 -8.24
CA GLN A 70 -4.87 -9.93 -9.09
C GLN A 70 -3.64 -10.68 -9.62
N ALA A 71 -2.61 -9.97 -10.07
CA ALA A 71 -1.36 -10.57 -10.52
C ALA A 71 -0.63 -11.30 -9.37
N SER A 72 -0.64 -10.71 -8.17
CA SER A 72 -0.09 -11.34 -6.96
C SER A 72 -0.87 -12.62 -6.59
N GLN A 73 -2.20 -12.59 -6.67
CA GLN A 73 -3.06 -13.77 -6.50
C GLN A 73 -2.74 -14.88 -7.49
N ALA A 74 -2.54 -14.53 -8.76
CA ALA A 74 -2.19 -15.49 -9.80
C ALA A 74 -0.84 -16.16 -9.54
N ARG A 75 0.15 -15.41 -9.02
CA ARG A 75 1.43 -15.96 -8.57
C ARG A 75 1.25 -16.86 -7.35
N MET A 76 0.52 -16.42 -6.34
CA MET A 76 0.25 -17.20 -5.12
C MET A 76 -0.42 -18.55 -5.40
N ALA A 77 -1.35 -18.61 -6.36
CA ALA A 77 -2.05 -19.84 -6.73
C ALA A 77 -1.13 -20.95 -7.29
N GLN A 78 0.11 -20.62 -7.65
CA GLN A 78 1.11 -21.59 -8.11
C GLN A 78 1.82 -22.30 -6.95
N HIS A 79 1.61 -21.85 -5.70
CA HIS A 79 2.23 -22.41 -4.51
C HIS A 79 1.19 -23.10 -3.61
N GLN A 80 1.57 -24.23 -3.01
CA GLN A 80 0.75 -24.92 -2.01
C GLN A 80 0.65 -24.12 -0.71
N VAL A 81 1.74 -23.44 -0.35
CA VAL A 81 1.87 -22.63 0.85
C VAL A 81 2.49 -21.29 0.50
N VAL A 82 1.96 -20.22 1.08
CA VAL A 82 2.56 -18.87 1.02
C VAL A 82 2.59 -18.26 2.41
N LEU A 83 3.55 -17.37 2.64
CA LEU A 83 3.71 -16.62 3.88
C LEU A 83 3.21 -15.20 3.67
N CYS A 84 2.27 -14.78 4.51
CA CYS A 84 1.68 -13.44 4.50
C CYS A 84 2.29 -12.62 5.63
N LEU A 85 3.25 -11.76 5.28
CA LEU A 85 3.96 -10.89 6.19
C LEU A 85 3.19 -9.59 6.36
N GLN A 86 2.82 -9.25 7.59
CA GLN A 86 2.14 -8.01 7.91
C GLN A 86 3.00 -7.19 8.86
N ASP A 87 3.01 -5.87 8.65
CA ASP A 87 3.61 -4.92 9.57
C ASP A 87 3.00 -3.54 9.38
N THR A 88 3.20 -2.63 10.33
CA THR A 88 2.78 -1.23 10.21
C THR A 88 4.00 -0.32 10.10
N THR A 89 4.03 0.53 9.07
CA THR A 89 5.05 1.55 8.88
C THR A 89 4.46 2.95 8.78
N GLU A 90 5.29 3.97 9.00
CA GLU A 90 4.93 5.39 8.91
C GLU A 90 5.43 5.97 7.59
N LEU A 91 4.55 6.68 6.89
CA LEU A 91 4.88 7.55 5.77
C LEU A 91 5.00 8.97 6.32
N ASP A 92 6.23 9.39 6.65
CA ASP A 92 6.51 10.71 7.21
C ASP A 92 6.58 11.78 6.11
N TYR A 93 5.66 12.73 6.19
CA TYR A 93 5.56 13.89 5.30
C TYR A 93 5.72 15.20 6.10
N HIS A 94 6.34 15.17 7.27
CA HIS A 94 6.52 16.34 8.11
C HIS A 94 7.19 17.49 7.35
N GLY A 95 6.65 18.69 7.53
CA GLY A 95 7.08 19.90 6.82
C GLY A 95 6.47 20.09 5.43
N GLN A 96 5.65 19.15 4.94
CA GLN A 96 4.91 19.30 3.69
C GLN A 96 3.47 19.78 3.95
N ASP A 97 2.98 20.65 3.07
CA ASP A 97 1.60 21.12 3.10
C ASP A 97 0.71 20.17 2.28
N ILE A 98 0.26 19.10 2.93
CA ILE A 98 -0.59 18.06 2.33
C ILE A 98 -1.86 17.94 3.17
N ALA A 99 -3.00 18.09 2.51
CA ALA A 99 -4.30 17.92 3.14
C ALA A 99 -4.53 16.45 3.54
N GLY A 100 -5.20 16.23 4.67
CA GLY A 100 -5.60 14.90 5.13
C GLY A 100 -4.52 14.11 5.88
N LEU A 101 -3.35 14.69 6.15
CA LEU A 101 -2.35 14.05 7.01
C LEU A 101 -2.75 14.07 8.48
N GLY A 102 -2.38 13.01 9.20
CA GLY A 102 -2.59 12.86 10.64
C GLY A 102 -1.27 12.92 11.43
N PRO A 103 -1.32 12.99 12.77
CA PRO A 103 -0.14 12.85 13.61
C PRO A 103 0.39 11.41 13.62
N LEU A 104 1.71 11.26 13.58
CA LEU A 104 2.43 9.99 13.71
C LEU A 104 2.69 9.64 15.19
N ASN A 105 3.68 8.78 15.47
CA ASN A 105 4.09 8.43 16.82
C ASN A 105 4.54 9.65 17.64
N TYR A 106 5.23 10.60 17.01
CA TYR A 106 5.46 11.91 17.60
C TYR A 106 4.38 12.89 17.15
N GLU A 107 3.70 13.55 18.11
CA GLU A 107 2.51 14.36 17.84
C GLU A 107 2.76 15.53 16.88
N ALA A 108 4.01 16.03 16.78
CA ALA A 108 4.35 17.12 15.88
C ALA A 108 4.60 16.66 14.43
N GLN A 109 4.89 15.38 14.21
CA GLN A 109 5.07 14.82 12.88
C GLN A 109 3.73 14.69 12.15
N ARG A 110 3.76 14.73 10.82
CA ARG A 110 2.57 14.64 9.96
C ARG A 110 2.80 13.57 8.92
N GLY A 111 1.84 12.65 8.78
CA GLY A 111 2.00 11.54 7.88
C GLY A 111 0.78 10.65 7.78
N LEU A 112 1.02 9.46 7.23
CA LEU A 112 0.05 8.38 7.11
C LEU A 112 0.67 7.10 7.70
N TYR A 113 -0.17 6.23 8.23
CA TYR A 113 0.21 4.85 8.49
C TYR A 113 -0.09 3.99 7.27
N LEU A 114 0.79 3.04 7.00
CA LEU A 114 0.64 2.01 5.97
C LEU A 114 0.77 0.65 6.65
N HIS A 115 -0.23 -0.22 6.48
CA HIS A 115 -0.20 -1.60 6.94
C HIS A 115 -0.35 -2.54 5.74
N PRO A 116 0.76 -2.90 5.07
CA PRO A 116 0.71 -3.78 3.92
C PRO A 116 0.76 -5.25 4.34
N THR A 117 0.18 -6.12 3.52
CA THR A 117 0.41 -7.56 3.54
C THR A 117 1.30 -7.92 2.37
N TYR A 118 2.56 -8.24 2.66
CA TYR A 118 3.55 -8.66 1.69
C TYR A 118 3.63 -10.18 1.64
N VAL A 119 3.55 -10.76 0.46
CA VAL A 119 3.43 -12.21 0.30
C VAL A 119 4.70 -12.79 -0.32
N VAL A 120 5.20 -13.85 0.28
CA VAL A 120 6.39 -14.57 -0.17
C VAL A 120 6.17 -16.09 -0.15
N SER A 121 6.94 -16.82 -0.96
CA SER A 121 7.02 -18.27 -0.85
C SER A 121 7.84 -18.71 0.39
N PRO A 122 7.77 -19.97 0.82
CA PRO A 122 8.68 -20.51 1.84
C PRO A 122 10.17 -20.36 1.48
N GLU A 123 10.49 -20.37 0.18
CA GLU A 123 11.82 -20.14 -0.38
C GLU A 123 12.21 -18.65 -0.43
N ARG A 124 11.35 -17.77 0.10
CA ARG A 124 11.51 -16.30 0.14
C ARG A 124 11.41 -15.62 -1.23
N GLU A 125 10.74 -16.25 -2.18
CA GLU A 125 10.42 -15.61 -3.45
C GLU A 125 9.32 -14.56 -3.26
N PRO A 126 9.51 -13.32 -3.77
CA PRO A 126 8.50 -12.27 -3.66
C PRO A 126 7.30 -12.53 -4.59
N LEU A 127 6.11 -12.73 -4.03
CA LEU A 127 4.89 -12.96 -4.80
C LEU A 127 4.04 -11.69 -4.99
N GLY A 128 4.33 -10.65 -4.19
CA GLY A 128 3.76 -9.31 -4.36
C GLY A 128 3.15 -8.76 -3.08
N VAL A 129 2.35 -7.71 -3.24
CA VAL A 129 1.58 -7.08 -2.14
C VAL A 129 0.13 -7.47 -2.34
N PHE A 130 -0.49 -7.99 -1.30
CA PHE A 130 -1.83 -8.56 -1.35
C PHE A 130 -2.89 -7.67 -0.70
N ASN A 131 -2.46 -6.77 0.19
CA ASN A 131 -3.31 -5.78 0.81
C ASN A 131 -2.47 -4.57 1.23
N ALA A 132 -3.07 -3.39 1.30
CA ALA A 132 -2.45 -2.19 1.82
C ALA A 132 -3.50 -1.28 2.46
N TRP A 133 -3.55 -1.27 3.79
CA TRP A 133 -4.37 -0.31 4.52
C TRP A 133 -3.59 0.99 4.72
N THR A 134 -4.19 2.11 4.34
CA THR A 134 -3.64 3.44 4.60
C THR A 134 -4.61 4.26 5.43
N TRP A 135 -4.10 4.97 6.44
CA TRP A 135 -4.92 5.90 7.22
C TRP A 135 -4.10 7.05 7.78
N ALA A 136 -4.76 8.19 7.93
CA ALA A 136 -4.31 9.27 8.79
C ALA A 136 -4.88 9.05 10.19
N ARG A 137 -4.07 9.21 11.22
CA ARG A 137 -4.56 9.17 12.60
C ARG A 137 -5.37 10.43 12.88
N GLU A 138 -6.37 10.34 13.76
CA GLU A 138 -7.07 11.53 14.23
C GLU A 138 -6.19 12.34 15.19
N PHE A 139 -6.41 13.66 15.23
CA PHE A 139 -5.80 14.51 16.25
C PHE A 139 -6.41 14.25 17.62
N LYS A 140 -5.65 14.50 18.68
CA LYS A 140 -6.21 14.49 20.03
C LYS A 140 -7.19 15.65 20.19
N ALA A 141 -8.33 15.36 20.80
CA ALA A 141 -9.28 16.38 21.23
C ALA A 141 -8.73 17.16 22.44
N ALA A 142 -9.46 18.19 22.87
CA ALA A 142 -9.06 19.04 24.01
C ALA A 142 -8.93 18.27 25.33
N ASP A 143 -9.60 17.12 25.46
CA ASP A 143 -9.49 16.22 26.62
C ASP A 143 -8.26 15.27 26.55
N GLY A 144 -7.44 15.42 25.51
CA GLY A 144 -6.24 14.60 25.27
C GLY A 144 -6.51 13.22 24.68
N LYS A 145 -7.78 12.85 24.44
CA LYS A 145 -8.15 11.55 23.86
C LYS A 145 -8.12 11.62 22.34
N ARG A 146 -7.82 10.47 21.73
CA ARG A 146 -7.85 10.28 20.28
C ARG A 146 -9.05 9.42 19.90
N GLY A 147 -9.78 9.86 18.89
CA GLY A 147 -10.84 9.06 18.28
C GLY A 147 -10.29 8.06 17.26
N GLY A 148 -11.18 7.56 16.40
CA GLY A 148 -10.89 6.54 15.42
C GLY A 148 -10.88 5.10 15.97
N PRO A 149 -10.83 4.10 15.07
CA PRO A 149 -10.76 2.70 15.43
C PRO A 149 -9.42 2.35 16.09
N CYS A 150 -9.41 1.27 16.89
CA CYS A 150 -8.18 0.77 17.48
C CYS A 150 -7.25 0.23 16.39
N GLU A 151 -6.01 0.70 16.33
CA GLU A 151 -5.10 0.35 15.23
C GLU A 151 -4.70 -1.12 15.20
N SER A 152 -4.82 -1.83 16.34
CA SER A 152 -4.59 -3.27 16.38
C SER A 152 -5.62 -4.06 15.57
N THR A 153 -6.75 -3.48 15.16
CA THR A 153 -7.69 -4.17 14.28
C THR A 153 -7.10 -4.40 12.90
N ARG A 154 -6.07 -3.66 12.48
CA ARG A 154 -5.45 -3.81 11.15
C ARG A 154 -4.86 -5.19 10.90
N TRP A 155 -4.37 -5.85 11.94
CA TRP A 155 -3.90 -7.23 11.88
C TRP A 155 -5.04 -8.20 11.53
N ILE A 156 -6.23 -7.96 12.07
CA ILE A 156 -7.44 -8.76 11.82
C ILE A 156 -8.00 -8.42 10.43
N ASP A 157 -8.12 -7.13 10.09
CA ASP A 157 -8.57 -6.66 8.78
C ASP A 157 -7.70 -7.20 7.64
N GLY A 158 -6.39 -7.37 7.89
CA GLY A 158 -5.46 -7.99 6.96
C GLY A 158 -5.74 -9.48 6.73
N MET A 159 -6.18 -10.20 7.78
CA MET A 159 -6.53 -11.62 7.71
C MET A 159 -7.89 -11.87 7.05
N ASP A 160 -8.88 -11.03 7.36
CA ASP A 160 -10.27 -11.18 6.91
C ASP A 160 -10.51 -10.63 5.50
N SER A 161 -9.47 -10.16 4.81
CA SER A 161 -9.61 -9.60 3.46
C SER A 161 -10.27 -10.62 2.52
N PRO A 162 -11.41 -10.30 1.87
CA PRO A 162 -12.24 -11.26 1.13
C PRO A 162 -11.53 -11.93 -0.06
N CYS A 163 -10.42 -11.34 -0.52
CA CYS A 163 -9.52 -11.91 -1.51
C CYS A 163 -8.80 -13.19 -1.04
N PHE A 164 -8.75 -13.46 0.27
CA PHE A 164 -7.85 -14.43 0.91
C PHE A 164 -8.30 -15.90 0.80
N LEU A 165 -9.58 -16.17 0.49
CA LEU A 165 -10.22 -17.42 0.93
C LEU A 165 -10.48 -18.52 -0.10
N ARG A 166 -9.94 -18.49 -1.33
CA ARG A 166 -10.42 -19.45 -2.36
C ARG A 166 -9.46 -20.46 -3.00
N HIS A 167 -8.13 -20.35 -2.94
CA HIS A 167 -7.30 -21.21 -3.82
C HIS A 167 -5.93 -21.69 -3.26
N ILE A 168 -5.61 -21.52 -1.99
CA ILE A 168 -4.29 -21.91 -1.45
C ILE A 168 -4.45 -22.97 -0.36
N GLY A 169 -3.63 -24.03 -0.43
CA GLY A 169 -3.70 -25.18 0.47
C GLY A 169 -3.41 -24.84 1.94
N ALA A 170 -2.48 -23.92 2.19
CA ALA A 170 -2.29 -23.32 3.52
C ALA A 170 -1.71 -21.90 3.43
N LEU A 171 -2.20 -21.01 4.30
CA LEU A 171 -1.68 -19.66 4.48
C LEU A 171 -1.14 -19.49 5.89
N VAL A 172 0.05 -18.92 6.01
CA VAL A 172 0.68 -18.63 7.31
C VAL A 172 0.83 -17.12 7.43
N PHE A 173 0.11 -16.52 8.39
CA PHE A 173 0.31 -15.13 8.74
C PHE A 173 1.45 -14.98 9.72
N ILE A 174 2.36 -14.06 9.42
CA ILE A 174 3.46 -13.69 10.30
C ILE A 174 3.31 -12.19 10.57
N GLY A 175 2.88 -11.87 11.79
CA GLY A 175 2.85 -10.51 12.31
C GLY A 175 3.80 -10.38 13.50
N VAL A 176 4.58 -9.30 13.52
CA VAL A 176 5.35 -8.92 14.71
C VAL A 176 4.42 -8.08 15.58
N GLU A 177 3.72 -8.72 16.53
CA GLU A 177 3.06 -7.98 17.60
C GLU A 177 4.16 -7.39 18.51
N ILE A 178 4.54 -6.13 18.29
CA ILE A 178 5.34 -5.40 19.28
C ILE A 178 4.41 -5.10 20.45
N ARG A 179 4.22 -6.08 21.34
CA ARG A 179 3.75 -5.80 22.69
C ARG A 179 4.81 -4.94 23.35
N SER A 180 4.55 -3.64 23.42
CA SER A 180 5.22 -2.75 24.35
C SER A 180 5.24 -3.42 25.72
N LEU A 181 6.40 -3.91 26.14
CA LEU A 181 6.68 -4.37 27.49
C LEU A 181 6.70 -3.14 28.40
N ASN A 182 5.53 -2.58 28.67
CA ASN A 182 5.37 -1.58 29.72
C ASN A 182 4.11 -1.86 30.54
N LYS A 183 4.02 -3.09 31.05
CA LYS A 183 3.29 -3.32 32.29
C LYS A 183 4.24 -2.96 33.44
N ARG A 184 4.20 -1.69 33.87
CA ARG A 184 4.60 -1.36 35.24
C ARG A 184 3.71 -2.19 36.17
N SER A 185 4.32 -3.12 36.89
CA SER A 185 3.70 -3.79 38.04
C SER A 185 3.43 -2.77 39.14
N PRO A 186 2.25 -2.76 39.77
CA PRO A 186 2.01 -1.96 40.96
C PRO A 186 2.50 -2.73 42.19
N THR A 187 3.50 -2.18 42.88
CA THR A 187 3.73 -2.32 44.33
C THR A 187 4.43 -1.06 44.80
#